data_AF-A0AA38N5B6-F1
#
_entry.id   AF-A0AA38N5B6-F1
#
_cell.length_a   1.000
_cell.length_b   1.000
_cell.length_c   1.000
_cell.angle_alpha   90.00
_cell.angle_beta   90.00
_cell.angle_gamma   90.00
#
_symmetry.space_group_name_H-M   'P 1'
#
loop_
_entity.id
_entity.type
_entity.pdbx_description
1 polymer ?
#
loop_
_entity_poly.entity_id
_entity_poly.type
_entity_poly.pdbx_seq_one_letter_code
_entity_poly.pdbx_strand_id
1 'polypeptide(L)'
;MPNAADTSIRWKKSKRTSIEDRLNQTAAARHVLNITVHTLPSPHLPSASLDKEHLSYEEQKENDPRDAQLEKAKTRSHHLKGQVDSLRKKAVYWEKKAERLKEDKESLEEIVRDKDRVIQGKEREVVEARKKREREVDDWRREAKKRKTEAEEVKKRNDGLHERIAGYQHQIHTLKSRLTRVPERLATVTRRIAHMFNAKTDHDRKFYLKEHGTIPDNARNVLLDLVAMDEVPANKVTHVFK
;
A
#
# COMPACT_ATOMS: atom_id res chain seq x y z
N MET A 1 -25.05 5.36 -30.99
CA MET A 1 -25.02 4.51 -29.76
C MET A 1 -23.83 4.96 -28.92
N PRO A 2 -24.03 5.52 -27.71
CA PRO A 2 -22.91 5.94 -26.87
C PRO A 2 -22.26 4.76 -26.15
N ASN A 3 -20.92 4.77 -26.07
CA ASN A 3 -20.05 3.72 -25.55
C ASN A 3 -20.07 3.67 -24.01
N ALA A 4 -20.16 2.47 -23.44
CA ALA A 4 -20.34 2.21 -22.00
C ALA A 4 -19.07 2.38 -21.13
N ALA A 5 -18.00 2.99 -21.65
CA ALA A 5 -16.68 3.01 -21.00
C ALA A 5 -16.37 4.25 -20.15
N ASP A 6 -17.28 5.25 -20.08
CA ASP A 6 -16.96 6.57 -19.50
C ASP A 6 -17.85 6.96 -18.31
N THR A 7 -18.02 6.05 -17.34
CA THR A 7 -18.59 6.40 -16.03
C THR A 7 -17.56 6.23 -14.92
N SER A 8 -16.60 7.15 -14.87
CA SER A 8 -15.71 7.32 -13.72
C SER A 8 -16.55 7.78 -12.51
N ILE A 9 -16.91 6.83 -11.63
CA ILE A 9 -17.54 7.12 -10.33
C ILE A 9 -16.48 7.75 -9.42
N ARG A 10 -16.49 9.09 -9.36
CA ARG A 10 -15.63 9.87 -8.49
C ARG A 10 -16.22 9.85 -7.07
N TRP A 11 -15.76 8.91 -6.26
CA TRP A 11 -16.07 8.87 -4.83
C TRP A 11 -15.54 10.14 -4.16
N LYS A 12 -16.44 11.09 -3.85
CA LYS A 12 -16.11 12.26 -3.04
C LYS A 12 -15.61 11.75 -1.68
N LYS A 13 -14.37 12.10 -1.31
CA LYS A 13 -13.81 11.85 0.02
C LYS A 13 -14.78 12.41 1.06
N SER A 14 -15.41 11.53 1.84
CA SER A 14 -16.24 11.95 2.96
C SER A 14 -15.37 12.73 3.93
N LYS A 15 -15.80 13.96 4.26
CA LYS A 15 -15.17 14.74 5.32
C LYS A 15 -15.21 13.89 6.59
N ARG A 16 -14.05 13.67 7.23
CA ARG A 16 -13.98 13.08 8.57
C ARG A 16 -14.84 13.96 9.48
N THR A 17 -16.02 13.47 9.85
CA THR A 17 -16.84 14.10 10.89
C THR A 17 -16.04 14.04 12.19
N SER A 18 -16.04 15.15 12.94
CA SER A 18 -15.28 15.23 14.18
C SER A 18 -15.79 14.18 15.18
N ILE A 19 -14.97 13.84 16.16
CA ILE A 19 -15.36 12.88 17.21
C ILE A 19 -16.61 13.39 17.96
N GLU A 20 -16.76 14.71 18.11
CA GLU A 20 -17.94 15.34 18.70
C GLU A 20 -19.19 15.16 17.84
N ASP A 21 -19.10 15.29 16.52
CA ASP A 21 -20.24 15.05 15.61
C ASP A 21 -20.72 13.60 15.70
N ARG A 22 -19.79 12.64 15.85
CA ARG A 22 -20.12 11.22 16.01
C ARG A 22 -20.80 10.94 17.35
N LEU A 23 -20.37 11.61 18.42
CA LEU A 23 -20.98 11.50 19.75
C LEU A 23 -22.38 12.14 19.77
N ASN A 24 -22.57 13.29 19.12
CA ASN A 24 -23.87 13.95 19.02
C ASN A 24 -24.86 13.14 18.18
N GLN A 25 -24.42 12.48 17.10
CA GLN A 25 -25.27 11.56 16.33
C GLN A 25 -25.66 10.31 17.13
N THR A 26 -24.76 9.77 17.96
CA THR A 26 -25.10 8.64 18.85
C THR A 26 -26.00 9.05 20.01
N ALA A 27 -25.90 10.28 20.52
CA ALA A 27 -26.81 10.82 21.52
C ALA A 27 -28.22 11.07 20.97
N ALA A 28 -28.33 11.62 19.75
CA ALA A 28 -29.61 11.83 19.07
C ALA A 28 -30.31 10.50 18.75
N ALA A 29 -29.56 9.48 18.30
CA ALA A 29 -30.13 8.14 18.06
C ALA A 29 -30.64 7.46 19.35
N ARG A 30 -30.01 7.72 20.50
CA ARG A 30 -30.47 7.22 21.80
C ARG A 30 -31.77 7.90 22.27
N HIS A 31 -31.99 9.17 21.93
CA HIS A 31 -33.25 9.84 22.25
C HIS A 31 -34.44 9.32 21.44
N VAL A 32 -34.24 8.90 20.19
CA VAL A 32 -35.33 8.36 19.35
C VAL A 32 -35.77 6.97 19.81
N LEU A 33 -34.87 6.15 20.36
CA LEU A 33 -35.21 4.83 20.91
C LEU A 33 -35.95 4.88 22.26
N ASN A 34 -35.83 5.98 23.02
CA ASN A 34 -36.57 6.14 24.28
C ASN A 34 -37.98 6.73 24.10
N ILE A 35 -38.30 7.30 22.94
CA ILE A 35 -39.63 7.86 22.66
C ILE A 35 -40.60 6.77 22.17
N THR A 36 -40.11 5.67 21.60
CA THR A 36 -40.95 4.55 21.12
C THR A 36 -41.29 3.51 22.18
N VAL A 37 -40.83 3.65 23.42
CA VAL A 37 -41.12 2.70 24.53
C VAL A 37 -42.25 3.21 25.47
N HIS A 38 -42.77 4.42 25.26
CA HIS A 38 -43.91 4.96 26.02
C HIS A 38 -45.12 5.29 25.15
N THR A 39 -45.62 4.30 24.42
CA THR A 39 -47.01 4.31 23.91
C THR A 39 -47.57 2.89 23.94
N LEU A 40 -47.77 2.38 25.15
CA LEU A 40 -48.71 1.27 25.39
C LEU A 40 -50.10 1.87 25.62
N PRO A 41 -51.16 1.36 24.97
CA PRO A 41 -52.53 1.75 25.28
C PRO A 41 -52.89 1.25 26.69
N SER A 42 -53.38 2.17 27.50
CA SER A 42 -53.90 1.94 28.85
C SER A 42 -54.99 0.86 28.84
N PRO A 43 -54.92 -0.19 29.68
CA PRO A 43 -56.03 -1.10 29.86
C PRO A 43 -57.10 -0.42 30.71
N HIS A 44 -58.25 -0.15 30.09
CA HIS A 44 -59.43 0.40 30.74
C HIS A 44 -59.85 -0.47 31.94
N LEU A 45 -59.74 0.09 33.14
CA LEU A 45 -60.45 -0.38 34.33
C LEU A 45 -61.96 -0.20 34.11
N PRO A 46 -62.81 -1.16 34.49
CA PRO A 46 -64.25 -0.91 34.56
C PRO A 46 -64.50 0.04 35.74
N SER A 47 -64.95 1.26 35.43
CA SER A 47 -65.47 2.20 36.41
C SER A 47 -66.75 1.64 37.02
N ALA A 48 -66.70 1.39 38.32
CA ALA A 48 -67.88 1.21 39.14
C ALA A 48 -68.70 2.51 39.15
N SER A 49 -69.85 2.50 38.50
CA SER A 49 -70.94 3.45 38.77
C SER A 49 -71.92 2.75 39.72
N LEU A 50 -71.79 3.11 41.00
CA LEU A 50 -72.93 3.15 41.91
C LEU A 50 -73.92 4.16 41.35
N ASP A 51 -75.15 3.72 41.07
CA ASP A 51 -76.34 4.46 41.46
C ASP A 51 -77.50 3.51 41.74
N LYS A 52 -78.06 3.70 42.93
CA LYS A 52 -79.27 3.08 43.48
C LYS A 52 -80.48 3.78 42.89
N GLU A 53 -81.57 3.05 42.65
CA GLU A 53 -82.95 3.26 43.17
C GLU A 53 -83.73 1.96 42.87
N HIS A 54 -84.05 1.10 43.85
CA HIS A 54 -85.24 1.08 44.72
C HIS A 54 -86.61 1.19 44.00
N LEU A 55 -87.28 0.04 43.87
CA LEU A 55 -88.75 -0.18 43.88
C LEU A 55 -88.95 -1.70 44.07
N SER A 56 -89.09 -2.20 45.30
CA SER A 56 -90.35 -2.37 46.03
C SER A 56 -91.34 -3.33 45.36
N TYR A 57 -91.24 -4.62 45.71
CA TYR A 57 -92.40 -5.45 46.04
C TYR A 57 -91.99 -6.35 47.22
N GLU A 58 -92.49 -6.03 48.40
CA GLU A 58 -92.40 -6.89 49.58
C GLU A 58 -93.32 -8.10 49.36
N GLU A 59 -92.72 -9.29 49.21
CA GLU A 59 -93.40 -10.54 49.49
C GLU A 59 -92.73 -11.11 50.76
N GLN A 60 -93.37 -10.86 51.90
CA GLN A 60 -92.97 -11.39 53.20
C GLN A 60 -93.11 -12.93 53.17
N LYS A 61 -92.01 -13.61 52.88
CA LYS A 61 -91.81 -15.01 53.26
C LYS A 61 -90.92 -15.04 54.50
N GLU A 62 -91.48 -15.57 55.57
CA GLU A 62 -90.83 -15.92 56.82
C GLU A 62 -89.70 -16.93 56.52
N ASN A 63 -88.51 -16.43 56.20
CA ASN A 63 -87.33 -17.26 55.93
C ASN A 63 -86.59 -17.51 57.24
N ASP A 64 -86.41 -18.79 57.57
CA ASP A 64 -85.59 -19.28 58.67
C ASP A 64 -84.19 -18.61 58.59
N PRO A 65 -83.60 -18.08 59.68
CA PRO A 65 -82.25 -17.49 59.68
C PRO A 65 -81.17 -18.41 59.08
N ARG A 66 -81.42 -19.73 59.03
CA ARG A 66 -80.58 -20.71 58.34
C ARG A 66 -80.60 -20.58 56.81
N ASP A 67 -81.73 -20.22 56.21
CA ASP A 67 -81.88 -20.07 54.75
C ASP A 67 -81.18 -18.80 54.24
N ALA A 68 -81.24 -17.71 55.00
CA ALA A 68 -80.52 -16.48 54.67
C ALA A 68 -79.00 -16.65 54.73
N GLN A 69 -78.50 -17.50 55.64
CA GLN A 69 -77.08 -17.87 55.69
C GLN A 69 -76.68 -18.77 54.52
N LEU A 70 -77.57 -19.69 54.12
CA LEU A 70 -77.35 -20.57 52.97
C LEU A 70 -77.24 -19.78 51.66
N GLU A 71 -78.09 -18.78 51.42
CA GLU A 71 -78.00 -17.93 50.22
C GLU A 71 -76.75 -17.03 50.20
N LYS A 72 -76.33 -16.51 51.36
CA LYS A 72 -75.03 -15.81 51.48
C LYS A 72 -73.85 -16.74 51.21
N ALA A 73 -73.91 -18.00 51.63
CA ALA A 73 -72.88 -18.99 51.34
C ALA A 73 -72.85 -19.34 49.84
N LYS A 74 -74.01 -19.49 49.19
CA LYS A 74 -74.11 -19.75 47.74
C LYS A 74 -73.54 -18.61 46.90
N THR A 75 -73.87 -17.36 47.22
CA THR A 75 -73.34 -16.18 46.52
C THR A 75 -71.83 -16.03 46.68
N ARG A 76 -71.29 -16.24 47.89
CA ARG A 76 -69.84 -16.29 48.13
C ARG A 76 -69.17 -17.43 47.36
N SER A 77 -69.79 -18.61 47.35
CA SER A 77 -69.29 -19.77 46.59
C SER A 77 -69.24 -19.47 45.09
N HIS A 78 -70.28 -18.85 44.53
CA HIS A 78 -70.30 -18.44 43.12
C HIS A 78 -69.22 -17.38 42.81
N HIS A 79 -69.02 -16.40 43.70
CA HIS A 79 -67.98 -15.39 43.54
C HIS A 79 -66.57 -16.02 43.56
N LEU A 80 -66.30 -16.90 44.53
CA LEU A 80 -65.04 -17.64 44.63
C LEU A 80 -64.80 -18.52 43.40
N LYS A 81 -65.85 -19.19 42.90
CA LYS A 81 -65.78 -19.96 41.66
C LYS A 81 -65.35 -19.09 40.46
N GLY A 82 -65.94 -17.89 40.32
CA GLY A 82 -65.54 -16.94 39.29
C GLY A 82 -64.08 -16.46 39.43
N GLN A 83 -63.60 -16.25 40.65
CA GLN A 83 -62.19 -15.93 40.91
C GLN A 83 -61.27 -17.10 40.52
N VAL A 84 -61.63 -18.33 40.90
CA VAL A 84 -60.88 -19.55 40.54
C VAL A 84 -60.82 -19.73 39.02
N ASP A 85 -61.92 -19.53 38.32
CA ASP A 85 -61.96 -19.64 36.85
C ASP A 85 -61.12 -18.55 36.17
N SER A 86 -61.09 -17.33 36.72
CA SER A 86 -60.20 -16.25 36.24
C SER A 86 -58.73 -16.59 36.45
N LEU A 87 -58.38 -17.10 37.64
CA LEU A 87 -57.02 -17.53 37.95
C LEU A 87 -56.58 -18.69 37.06
N ARG A 88 -57.47 -19.67 36.78
CA ARG A 88 -57.20 -20.76 35.84
C ARG A 88 -56.90 -20.25 34.44
N LYS A 89 -57.70 -19.31 33.91
CA LYS A 89 -57.45 -18.69 32.60
C LYS A 89 -56.11 -17.95 32.55
N LYS A 90 -55.76 -17.22 33.62
CA LYS A 90 -54.47 -16.54 33.74
C LYS A 90 -53.30 -17.53 33.81
N ALA A 91 -53.44 -18.62 34.57
CA ALA A 91 -52.42 -19.66 34.66
C ALA A 91 -52.13 -20.27 33.27
N VAL A 92 -53.17 -20.67 32.53
CA VAL A 92 -53.03 -21.21 31.16
C VAL A 92 -52.42 -20.19 30.21
N TYR A 93 -52.75 -18.90 30.34
CA TYR A 93 -52.12 -17.84 29.52
C TYR A 93 -50.61 -17.74 29.79
N TRP A 94 -50.21 -17.71 31.07
CA TRP A 94 -48.81 -17.59 31.44
C TRP A 94 -48.01 -18.84 31.09
N GLU A 95 -48.61 -20.02 31.20
CA GLU A 95 -48.02 -21.29 30.76
C GLU A 95 -47.71 -21.26 29.26
N LYS A 96 -48.70 -20.95 28.42
CA LYS A 96 -48.50 -20.80 26.97
C LYS A 96 -47.46 -19.73 26.62
N LYS A 97 -47.41 -18.64 27.39
CA LYS A 97 -46.43 -17.57 27.18
C LYS A 97 -45.02 -18.03 27.56
N ALA A 98 -44.88 -18.81 28.63
CA ALA A 98 -43.60 -19.38 29.05
C ALA A 98 -43.07 -20.39 28.02
N GLU A 99 -43.95 -21.23 27.46
CA GLU A 99 -43.60 -22.16 26.37
C GLU A 99 -43.08 -21.43 25.13
N ARG A 100 -43.80 -20.41 24.64
CA ARG A 100 -43.34 -19.60 23.49
C ARG A 100 -42.00 -18.93 23.75
N LEU A 101 -41.81 -18.37 24.94
CA LEU A 101 -40.53 -17.75 25.30
C LEU A 101 -39.39 -18.77 25.36
N LYS A 102 -39.68 -20.03 25.70
CA LYS A 102 -38.71 -21.12 25.69
C LYS A 102 -38.34 -21.50 24.26
N GLU A 103 -39.32 -21.64 23.36
CA GLU A 103 -39.09 -21.90 21.93
C GLU A 103 -38.28 -20.76 21.28
N ASP A 104 -38.65 -19.50 21.56
CA ASP A 104 -37.93 -18.32 21.07
C ASP A 104 -36.47 -18.32 21.57
N LYS A 105 -36.25 -18.66 22.85
CA LYS A 105 -34.91 -18.76 23.42
C LYS A 105 -34.08 -19.84 22.70
N GLU A 106 -34.65 -21.03 22.50
CA GLU A 106 -33.96 -22.14 21.84
C GLU A 106 -33.60 -21.80 20.38
N SER A 107 -34.52 -21.17 19.65
CA SER A 107 -34.26 -20.72 18.27
C SER A 107 -33.19 -19.63 18.20
N LEU A 108 -33.19 -18.67 19.12
CA LEU A 108 -32.16 -17.64 19.20
C LEU A 108 -30.79 -18.23 19.54
N GLU A 109 -30.73 -19.20 20.46
CA GLU A 109 -29.49 -19.91 20.79
C GLU A 109 -28.93 -20.68 19.58
N GLU A 110 -29.80 -21.27 18.76
CA GLU A 110 -29.38 -21.92 17.50
C GLU A 110 -28.82 -20.91 16.50
N ILE A 111 -29.51 -19.79 16.29
CA ILE A 111 -29.04 -18.71 15.40
C ILE A 111 -27.67 -18.17 15.86
N VAL A 112 -27.47 -18.01 17.17
CA VAL A 112 -26.17 -17.57 17.72
C VAL A 112 -25.09 -18.61 17.42
N ARG A 113 -25.36 -19.90 17.68
CA ARG A 113 -24.41 -20.99 17.38
C ARG A 113 -24.01 -21.04 15.91
N ASP A 114 -24.96 -20.86 15.00
CA ASP A 114 -24.67 -20.86 13.57
C ASP A 114 -23.90 -19.61 13.13
N LYS A 115 -24.22 -18.45 13.69
CA LYS A 115 -23.43 -17.23 13.46
C LYS A 115 -22.00 -17.38 13.95
N ASP A 116 -21.79 -17.99 15.11
CA ASP A 116 -20.45 -18.25 15.65
C ASP A 116 -19.65 -19.17 14.74
N ARG A 117 -20.27 -20.23 14.20
CA ARG A 117 -19.62 -21.10 13.21
C ARG A 117 -19.19 -20.33 11.96
N VAL A 118 -20.06 -19.47 11.43
CA VAL A 118 -19.76 -18.63 10.25
C VAL A 118 -18.64 -17.65 10.56
N ILE A 119 -18.65 -17.03 11.74
CA ILE A 119 -17.59 -16.10 12.19
C ILE A 119 -16.26 -16.85 12.26
N GLN A 120 -16.20 -18.02 12.90
CA GLN A 120 -14.98 -18.82 12.99
C GLN A 120 -14.46 -19.23 11.61
N GLY A 121 -15.35 -19.57 10.68
CA GLY A 121 -14.97 -19.86 9.29
C GLY A 121 -14.29 -18.66 8.61
N LYS A 122 -14.93 -17.49 8.69
CA LYS A 122 -14.39 -16.25 8.12
C LYS A 122 -13.08 -15.82 8.77
N GLU A 123 -12.93 -16.00 10.08
CA GLU A 123 -11.68 -15.69 10.79
C GLU A 123 -10.52 -16.55 10.26
N ARG A 124 -10.75 -17.85 10.04
CA ARG A 124 -9.74 -18.75 9.46
C ARG A 124 -9.36 -18.33 8.04
N GLU A 125 -10.35 -17.99 7.21
CA GLU A 125 -10.11 -17.48 5.84
C GLU A 125 -9.29 -16.19 5.85
N VAL A 126 -9.61 -15.25 6.73
CA VAL A 126 -8.87 -13.99 6.88
C VAL A 126 -7.43 -14.24 7.31
N VAL A 127 -7.21 -15.19 8.24
CA VAL A 127 -5.86 -15.56 8.71
C VAL A 127 -5.04 -16.16 7.57
N GLU A 128 -5.60 -17.10 6.79
CA GLU A 128 -4.87 -17.71 5.67
C GLU A 128 -4.62 -16.71 4.53
N ALA A 129 -5.59 -15.84 4.22
CA ALA A 129 -5.40 -14.76 3.27
C ALA A 129 -4.29 -13.78 3.71
N ARG A 130 -4.21 -13.48 5.01
CA ARG A 130 -3.16 -12.63 5.57
C ARG A 130 -1.80 -13.30 5.45
N LYS A 131 -1.66 -14.58 5.82
CA LYS A 131 -0.42 -15.35 5.66
C LYS A 131 0.05 -15.39 4.21
N LYS A 132 -0.87 -15.60 3.26
CA LYS A 132 -0.54 -15.59 1.83
C LYS A 132 0.02 -14.25 1.38
N ARG A 133 -0.68 -13.15 1.71
CA ARG A 133 -0.22 -11.78 1.41
C ARG A 133 1.13 -11.47 2.05
N GLU A 134 1.37 -11.95 3.27
CA GLU A 134 2.65 -11.75 3.96
C GLU A 134 3.80 -12.44 3.24
N ARG A 135 3.62 -13.68 2.78
CA ARG A 135 4.60 -14.39 1.95
C ARG A 135 4.89 -13.64 0.64
N GLU A 136 3.85 -13.19 -0.05
CA GLU A 136 4.00 -12.39 -1.27
C GLU A 136 4.81 -11.12 -1.00
N VAL A 137 4.48 -10.39 0.08
CA VAL A 137 5.23 -9.17 0.47
C VAL A 137 6.70 -9.49 0.76
N ASP A 138 7.00 -10.60 1.42
CA ASP A 138 8.39 -11.01 1.69
C ASP A 138 9.14 -11.42 0.42
N ASP A 139 8.48 -12.06 -0.53
CA ASP A 139 9.05 -12.36 -1.85
C ASP A 139 9.37 -11.06 -2.61
N TRP A 140 8.42 -10.12 -2.67
CA TRP A 140 8.64 -8.79 -3.26
C TRP A 140 9.78 -8.03 -2.58
N ARG A 141 9.91 -8.12 -1.24
CA ARG A 141 11.02 -7.51 -0.50
C ARG A 141 12.37 -8.14 -0.86
N ARG A 142 12.43 -9.47 -1.01
CA ARG A 142 13.64 -10.18 -1.43
C ARG A 142 14.04 -9.79 -2.86
N GLU A 143 13.08 -9.72 -3.77
CA GLU A 143 13.34 -9.31 -5.15
C GLU A 143 13.80 -7.84 -5.23
N ALA A 144 13.16 -6.94 -4.48
CA ALA A 144 13.57 -5.53 -4.42
C ALA A 144 15.01 -5.37 -3.91
N LYS A 145 15.41 -6.14 -2.89
CA LYS A 145 16.80 -6.15 -2.41
C LYS A 145 17.77 -6.63 -3.49
N LYS A 146 17.44 -7.71 -4.18
CA LYS A 146 18.27 -8.26 -5.27
C LYS A 146 18.43 -7.25 -6.42
N ARG A 147 17.35 -6.63 -6.88
CA ARG A 147 17.40 -5.60 -7.93
C ARG A 147 18.23 -4.39 -7.50
N LYS A 148 18.17 -4.01 -6.22
CA LYS A 148 18.99 -2.92 -5.68
C LYS A 148 20.49 -3.24 -5.76
N THR A 149 20.90 -4.45 -5.35
CA THR A 149 22.30 -4.86 -5.43
C THR A 149 22.78 -4.96 -6.87
N GLU A 150 21.96 -5.50 -7.77
CA GLU A 150 22.27 -5.54 -9.21
C GLU A 150 22.42 -4.13 -9.81
N ALA A 151 21.56 -3.18 -9.44
CA ALA A 151 21.66 -1.80 -9.87
C ALA A 151 22.95 -1.12 -9.37
N GLU A 152 23.36 -1.39 -8.12
CA GLU A 152 24.63 -0.88 -7.58
C GLU A 152 25.84 -1.48 -8.30
N GLU A 153 25.81 -2.76 -8.66
CA GLU A 153 26.87 -3.40 -9.45
C GLU A 153 26.96 -2.82 -10.87
N VAL A 154 25.83 -2.66 -11.55
CA VAL A 154 25.79 -2.05 -12.89
C VAL A 154 26.32 -0.62 -12.84
N LYS A 155 25.96 0.15 -11.81
CA LYS A 155 26.49 1.50 -11.61
C LYS A 155 28.02 1.49 -11.49
N LYS A 156 28.59 0.63 -10.62
CA LYS A 156 30.05 0.50 -10.47
C LYS A 156 30.74 0.13 -11.78
N ARG A 157 30.15 -0.80 -12.56
CA ARG A 157 30.69 -1.17 -13.88
C ARG A 157 30.66 0.01 -14.85
N ASN A 158 29.57 0.79 -14.84
CA ASN A 158 29.45 1.97 -15.70
C ASN A 158 30.47 3.05 -15.33
N ASP A 159 30.66 3.33 -14.04
CA ASP A 159 31.66 4.27 -13.55
C ASP A 159 33.07 3.85 -14.00
N GLY A 160 33.41 2.56 -13.88
CA GLY A 160 34.68 2.03 -14.37
C GLY A 160 34.85 2.11 -15.90
N LEU A 161 33.77 1.97 -16.68
CA LEU A 161 33.81 2.18 -18.12
C LEU A 161 34.05 3.66 -18.47
N HIS A 162 33.41 4.58 -17.76
CA HIS A 162 33.63 6.01 -17.94
C HIS A 162 35.09 6.42 -17.69
N GLU A 163 35.72 5.89 -16.64
CA GLU A 163 37.14 6.12 -16.36
C GLU A 163 38.04 5.60 -17.50
N ARG A 164 37.75 4.40 -18.02
CA ARG A 164 38.51 3.82 -19.14
C ARG A 164 38.34 4.65 -20.41
N ILE A 165 37.13 5.13 -20.69
CA ILE A 165 36.88 6.03 -21.83
C ILE A 165 37.69 7.32 -21.69
N ALA A 166 37.70 7.94 -20.51
CA ALA A 166 38.50 9.13 -20.26
C ALA A 166 40.01 8.87 -20.46
N GLY A 167 40.50 7.72 -20.00
CA GLY A 167 41.88 7.29 -20.23
C GLY A 167 42.20 7.13 -21.72
N TYR A 168 41.34 6.47 -22.49
CA TYR A 168 41.52 6.31 -23.93
C TYR A 168 41.44 7.65 -24.68
N GLN A 169 40.55 8.55 -24.28
CA GLN A 169 40.47 9.90 -24.86
C GLN A 169 41.79 10.65 -24.65
N HIS A 170 42.38 10.59 -23.46
CA HIS A 170 43.67 11.21 -23.18
C HIS A 170 44.80 10.61 -24.02
N GLN A 171 44.84 9.29 -24.17
CA GLN A 171 45.80 8.61 -25.03
C GLN A 171 45.65 9.02 -26.50
N ILE A 172 44.41 9.10 -27.00
CA ILE A 172 44.11 9.57 -28.36
C ILE A 172 44.58 11.01 -28.55
N HIS A 173 44.34 11.91 -27.59
CA HIS A 173 44.82 13.29 -27.67
C HIS A 173 46.35 13.37 -27.72
N THR A 174 47.03 12.58 -26.88
CA THR A 174 48.49 12.51 -26.87
C THR A 174 49.02 12.02 -28.22
N LEU A 175 48.47 10.92 -28.74
CA LEU A 175 48.85 10.38 -30.05
C LEU A 175 48.55 11.34 -31.20
N LYS A 176 47.40 12.01 -31.19
CA LYS A 176 47.07 13.05 -32.17
C LYS A 176 48.09 14.18 -32.16
N SER A 177 48.46 14.66 -30.97
CA SER A 177 49.47 15.74 -30.84
C SER A 177 50.86 15.33 -31.35
N ARG A 178 51.22 14.04 -31.17
CA ARG A 178 52.44 13.47 -31.74
C ARG A 178 52.35 13.41 -33.26
N LEU A 179 51.24 12.90 -33.78
CA LEU A 179 51.00 12.78 -35.21
C LEU A 179 51.05 14.13 -35.93
N THR A 180 50.50 15.20 -35.33
CA THR A 180 50.55 16.56 -35.93
C THR A 180 51.97 17.12 -36.05
N ARG A 181 52.91 16.70 -35.18
CA ARG A 181 54.30 17.15 -35.22
C ARG A 181 55.14 16.42 -36.28
N VAL A 182 54.77 15.19 -36.65
CA VAL A 182 55.54 14.37 -37.59
C VAL A 182 55.69 15.03 -38.98
N PRO A 183 54.63 15.58 -39.62
CA PRO A 183 54.75 16.28 -40.89
C PRO A 183 55.70 17.48 -40.85
N GLU A 184 55.65 18.30 -39.80
CA GLU A 184 56.53 19.46 -39.65
C GLU A 184 58.00 19.05 -39.52
N ARG A 185 58.26 17.98 -38.75
CA ARG A 185 59.61 17.40 -38.60
C ARG A 185 60.11 16.81 -39.90
N LEU A 186 59.28 16.04 -40.60
CA LEU A 186 59.59 15.52 -41.94
C LEU A 186 59.88 16.65 -42.92
N ALA A 187 59.06 17.70 -42.96
CA ALA A 187 59.28 18.85 -43.84
C ALA A 187 60.61 19.58 -43.53
N THR A 188 61.03 19.60 -42.26
CA THR A 188 62.32 20.19 -41.84
C THR A 188 63.49 19.33 -42.29
N VAL A 189 63.41 18.02 -42.08
CA VAL A 189 64.41 17.04 -42.56
C VAL A 189 64.52 17.11 -44.09
N THR A 190 63.40 17.06 -44.81
CA THR A 190 63.37 17.15 -46.28
C THR A 190 63.98 18.45 -46.78
N ARG A 191 63.71 19.59 -46.14
CA ARG A 191 64.36 20.87 -46.49
C ARG A 191 65.86 20.83 -46.27
N ARG A 192 66.35 20.27 -45.14
CA ARG A 192 67.78 20.14 -44.87
C ARG A 192 68.48 19.21 -45.86
N ILE A 193 67.87 18.06 -46.17
CA ILE A 193 68.32 17.15 -47.24
C ILE A 193 68.37 17.89 -48.58
N ALA A 194 67.29 18.59 -48.96
CA ALA A 194 67.27 19.38 -50.18
C ALA A 194 68.38 20.44 -50.18
N HIS A 195 68.68 21.12 -49.08
CA HIS A 195 69.84 22.03 -49.02
C HIS A 195 71.19 21.32 -49.17
N MET A 196 71.33 20.10 -48.64
CA MET A 196 72.54 19.29 -48.84
C MET A 196 72.74 18.88 -50.30
N PHE A 197 71.65 18.60 -51.03
CA PHE A 197 71.70 18.06 -52.39
C PHE A 197 71.41 19.07 -53.53
N ASN A 198 70.71 20.20 -53.28
CA ASN A 198 70.30 21.20 -54.29
C ASN A 198 71.05 22.54 -54.22
N ALA A 199 72.17 22.64 -53.52
CA ALA A 199 73.06 23.79 -53.67
C ALA A 199 73.81 23.71 -55.01
N LYS A 200 73.10 24.02 -56.10
CA LYS A 200 73.54 24.32 -57.47
C LYS A 200 74.68 23.44 -58.04
N THR A 201 74.31 22.59 -59.01
CA THR A 201 75.16 22.17 -60.14
C THR A 201 76.58 21.69 -59.79
N ASP A 202 76.70 20.50 -59.20
CA ASP A 202 77.91 19.69 -59.34
C ASP A 202 77.48 18.24 -59.52
N HIS A 203 77.56 17.74 -60.74
CA HIS A 203 77.10 16.41 -61.11
C HIS A 203 77.95 15.26 -60.52
N ASP A 204 78.98 15.57 -59.70
CA ASP A 204 79.88 14.59 -59.08
C ASP A 204 80.18 14.90 -57.60
N ARG A 205 79.24 15.49 -56.86
CA ARG A 205 79.47 15.77 -55.43
C ARG A 205 79.40 14.48 -54.61
N LYS A 206 80.55 13.82 -54.44
CA LYS A 206 80.74 12.72 -53.47
C LYS A 206 80.55 13.29 -52.08
N PHE A 207 79.44 12.93 -51.44
CA PHE A 207 79.18 13.30 -50.06
C PHE A 207 79.92 12.32 -49.13
N TYR A 208 81.00 12.78 -48.51
CA TYR A 208 81.70 11.97 -47.52
C TYR A 208 80.92 12.04 -46.19
N LEU A 209 80.46 10.88 -45.70
CA LEU A 209 79.82 10.79 -44.38
C LEU A 209 80.77 11.23 -43.25
N LYS A 210 82.08 11.27 -43.54
CA LYS A 210 83.16 11.63 -42.64
C LYS A 210 84.18 12.48 -43.41
N GLU A 211 84.33 13.75 -43.03
CA GLU A 211 85.42 14.63 -43.48
C GLU A 211 86.42 14.76 -42.34
N HIS A 212 87.70 14.49 -42.61
CA HIS A 212 88.79 14.58 -41.61
C HIS A 212 88.55 13.81 -40.30
N GLY A 213 87.85 12.69 -40.36
CA GLY A 213 87.56 11.89 -39.16
C GLY A 213 86.31 12.33 -38.37
N THR A 214 85.60 13.36 -38.82
CA THR A 214 84.39 13.90 -38.16
C THR A 214 83.21 13.97 -39.13
N ILE A 215 81.98 13.81 -38.62
CA ILE A 215 80.77 13.94 -39.45
C ILE A 215 80.51 15.43 -39.68
N PRO A 216 80.37 15.89 -40.95
CA PRO A 216 80.06 17.28 -41.25
C PRO A 216 78.76 17.73 -40.57
N ASP A 217 78.72 18.96 -40.05
CA ASP A 217 77.58 19.47 -39.27
C ASP A 217 76.24 19.36 -40.02
N ASN A 218 76.26 19.52 -41.35
CA ASN A 218 75.06 19.37 -42.19
C ASN A 218 74.49 17.94 -42.16
N ALA A 219 75.34 16.92 -42.25
CA ALA A 219 74.92 15.51 -42.18
C ALA A 219 74.56 15.09 -40.75
N ARG A 220 75.31 15.58 -39.76
CA ARG A 220 75.01 15.40 -38.34
C ARG A 220 73.63 15.94 -38.00
N ASN A 221 73.27 17.12 -38.48
CA ASN A 221 71.98 17.75 -38.22
C ASN A 221 70.81 16.98 -38.82
N VAL A 222 70.96 16.43 -40.04
CA VAL A 222 69.93 15.57 -40.65
C VAL A 222 69.78 14.26 -39.88
N LEU A 223 70.88 13.63 -39.47
CA LEU A 223 70.85 12.42 -38.65
C LEU A 223 70.21 12.67 -37.28
N LEU A 224 70.53 13.80 -36.64
CA LEU A 224 69.92 14.18 -35.37
C LEU A 224 68.41 14.43 -35.51
N ASP A 225 67.95 15.08 -36.58
CA ASP A 225 66.53 15.31 -36.80
C ASP A 225 65.76 14.00 -37.07
N LEU A 226 66.34 13.09 -37.86
CA LEU A 226 65.79 11.76 -38.14
C LEU A 226 65.72 10.91 -36.87
N VAL A 227 66.79 10.87 -36.07
CA VAL A 227 66.80 10.13 -34.79
C VAL A 227 65.85 10.77 -33.77
N ALA A 228 65.70 12.08 -33.80
CA ALA A 228 64.75 12.77 -32.94
C ALA A 228 63.30 12.45 -33.31
N MET A 229 62.99 12.00 -34.54
CA MET A 229 61.64 11.54 -34.93
C MET A 229 61.15 10.35 -34.10
N ASP A 230 62.06 9.49 -33.62
CA ASP A 230 61.76 8.31 -32.78
C ASP A 230 61.72 8.62 -31.28
N GLU A 231 61.63 9.90 -30.88
CA GLU A 231 61.70 10.34 -29.47
C GLU A 231 62.94 9.82 -28.73
N VAL A 232 64.03 9.48 -29.43
CA VAL A 232 65.29 9.10 -28.78
C VAL A 232 65.83 10.35 -28.06
N PRO A 233 66.03 10.30 -26.74
CA PRO A 233 66.54 11.45 -25.98
C PRO A 233 67.86 11.93 -26.60
N ALA A 234 67.99 13.23 -26.90
CA ALA A 234 69.15 13.79 -27.61
C ALA A 234 70.50 13.43 -26.94
N ASN A 235 70.50 13.30 -25.63
CA ASN A 235 71.59 12.83 -24.77
C ASN A 235 72.05 11.38 -25.03
N LYS A 236 71.22 10.52 -25.62
CA LYS A 236 71.63 9.17 -26.06
C LYS A 236 72.28 9.17 -27.45
N VAL A 237 71.97 10.15 -28.28
CA VAL A 237 72.42 10.22 -29.68
C VAL A 237 73.80 10.85 -29.79
N THR A 238 74.14 11.78 -28.90
CA THR A 238 75.42 12.49 -28.89
C THR A 238 76.64 11.59 -28.61
N HIS A 239 76.45 10.41 -28.02
CA HIS A 239 77.53 9.47 -27.72
C HIS A 239 77.93 8.59 -28.92
N VAL A 240 77.08 8.46 -29.93
CA VAL A 240 77.30 7.56 -31.08
C VAL A 240 78.18 8.22 -32.15
N PHE A 241 78.33 9.55 -32.11
CA PHE A 241 79.00 10.34 -33.13
C PHE A 241 80.34 10.96 -32.68
N LYS A 242 80.98 10.40 -31.65
CA LYS A 242 82.36 10.76 -31.26
C LYS A 242 83.39 10.00 -32.10
#